data_AF-A0A0K8SP44-F1
#
_entry.id   AF-A0A0K8SP44-F1
#
_cell.length_a   1.000
_cell.length_b   1.000
_cell.length_c   1.000
_cell.angle_alpha   90.00
_cell.angle_beta   90.00
_cell.angle_gamma   90.00
#
_symmetry.space_group_name_H-M   'P 1'
#
loop_
_entity.id
_entity.type
_entity.pdbx_description
1 polymer ?
#
loop_
_entity_poly.entity_id
_entity_poly.type
_entity_poly.pdbx_seq_one_letter_code
_entity_poly.pdbx_strand_id
1 'polypeptide(L)'
;MVLRNPQAPPYNHIVQIGDPVLRRKAKTIDPSAIPEEPMQKLLSRLYHVMRTSGIAGLSAPQLGVSLRVFAIQFPSKRNYEFPLLYEKRQMEYIPLQVWINPQMKILDYTKVTDEESCESMVGYSAELPRYTKVLLTGLDHEGKEKKWEAKGWSARIVQHEMDHLEGKFYTDLMNPETLCCVHWDAVNKMEGRIFTTYMINK
;
A
#
# COMPACT_ATOMS: atom_id res chain seq x y z
N MET A 1 -30.64 -10.14 -2.49
CA MET A 1 -29.25 -10.06 -2.00
C MET A 1 -29.26 -10.62 -0.58
N VAL A 2 -28.71 -11.82 -0.36
CA VAL A 2 -28.61 -12.35 1.01
C VAL A 2 -27.57 -11.50 1.73
N LEU A 3 -28.02 -10.62 2.62
CA LEU A 3 -27.15 -9.86 3.51
C LEU A 3 -26.48 -10.86 4.45
N ARG A 4 -25.36 -11.45 4.00
CA ARG A 4 -24.45 -12.14 4.91
C ARG A 4 -23.98 -11.09 5.91
N ASN A 5 -24.05 -11.39 7.20
CA ASN A 5 -23.39 -10.54 8.20
C ASN A 5 -21.94 -10.33 7.75
N PRO A 6 -21.46 -9.07 7.65
CA PRO A 6 -20.08 -8.83 7.27
C PRO A 6 -19.18 -9.50 8.30
N GLN A 7 -18.26 -10.34 7.81
CA GLN A 7 -17.23 -10.95 8.65
C GLN A 7 -16.46 -9.82 9.36
N ALA A 8 -16.14 -9.97 10.64
CA ALA A 8 -15.32 -8.97 11.32
C ALA A 8 -13.93 -8.89 10.66
N PRO A 9 -13.33 -7.69 10.52
CA PRO A 9 -11.99 -7.53 9.97
C PRO A 9 -10.94 -8.22 10.87
N PRO A 10 -9.74 -8.56 10.35
CA PRO A 10 -9.24 -8.22 9.02
C PRO A 10 -9.94 -9.02 7.90
N TYR A 11 -10.35 -8.31 6.85
CA TYR A 11 -11.03 -8.91 5.71
C TYR A 11 -10.10 -9.80 4.87
N ASN A 12 -10.70 -10.73 4.11
CA ASN A 12 -10.00 -11.56 3.13
C ASN A 12 -9.81 -10.86 1.77
N HIS A 13 -10.25 -9.61 1.65
CA HIS A 13 -10.16 -8.78 0.46
C HIS A 13 -9.64 -7.39 0.85
N ILE A 14 -9.18 -6.63 -0.14
CA ILE A 14 -8.82 -5.23 0.04
C ILE A 14 -10.07 -4.37 -0.11
N VAL A 15 -10.38 -3.58 0.92
CA VAL A 15 -11.51 -2.66 0.89
C VAL A 15 -11.28 -1.59 -0.18
N GLN A 16 -12.35 -1.16 -0.82
CA GLN A 16 -12.30 -0.19 -1.91
C GLN A 16 -12.61 1.23 -1.42
N ILE A 17 -12.12 2.22 -2.16
CA ILE A 17 -12.42 3.64 -1.96
C ILE A 17 -13.94 3.83 -1.84
N GLY A 18 -14.36 4.52 -0.78
CA GLY A 18 -15.75 4.59 -0.34
C GLY A 18 -15.98 3.92 1.02
N ASP A 19 -15.17 2.90 1.39
CA ASP A 19 -15.17 2.38 2.77
C ASP A 19 -14.63 3.44 3.74
N PRO A 20 -15.41 3.85 4.77
CA PRO A 20 -14.99 4.87 5.73
C PRO A 20 -13.70 4.55 6.50
N VAL A 21 -13.26 3.28 6.58
CA VAL A 21 -11.97 2.94 7.19
C VAL A 21 -10.78 3.59 6.49
N LEU A 22 -10.85 3.74 5.16
CA LEU A 22 -9.76 4.30 4.34
C LEU A 22 -9.60 5.81 4.52
N ARG A 23 -10.58 6.48 5.13
CA ARG A 23 -10.58 7.92 5.41
C ARG A 23 -10.37 8.24 6.90
N ARG A 24 -10.19 7.23 7.75
CA ARG A 24 -9.94 7.40 9.18
C ARG A 24 -8.44 7.37 9.46
N LYS A 25 -7.95 8.33 10.25
CA LYS A 25 -6.61 8.26 10.82
C LYS A 25 -6.49 7.01 11.70
N ALA A 26 -5.55 6.15 11.36
CA ALA A 26 -5.35 4.88 12.03
C ALA A 26 -4.77 5.09 13.44
N LYS A 27 -5.20 4.24 14.39
CA LYS A 27 -4.79 4.31 15.81
C LYS A 27 -3.44 3.66 16.05
N THR A 28 -2.66 4.25 16.94
CA THR A 28 -1.44 3.61 17.47
C THR A 28 -1.80 2.36 18.27
N ILE A 29 -0.87 1.43 18.33
CA ILE A 29 -0.97 0.15 19.05
C ILE A 29 -0.08 0.22 20.30
N ASP A 30 -0.53 -0.34 21.42
CA ASP A 30 0.37 -0.62 22.55
C ASP A 30 1.29 -1.79 22.17
N PRO A 31 2.63 -1.67 22.26
CA PRO A 31 3.54 -2.77 21.96
C PRO A 31 3.21 -4.08 22.70
N SER A 32 2.58 -4.03 23.88
CA SER A 32 2.15 -5.23 24.61
C SER A 32 1.08 -6.04 23.88
N ALA A 33 0.33 -5.42 22.97
CA ALA A 33 -0.72 -6.07 22.17
C ALA A 33 -0.17 -6.80 20.93
N ILE A 34 1.12 -6.61 20.58
CA ILE A 34 1.75 -7.26 19.44
C ILE A 34 1.67 -8.79 19.49
N PRO A 35 1.99 -9.47 20.62
CA PRO A 35 1.87 -10.93 20.71
C PRO A 35 0.42 -11.44 20.82
N GLU A 36 -0.58 -10.57 20.99
CA GLU A 36 -1.97 -11.00 21.16
C GLU A 36 -2.59 -11.53 19.85
N GLU A 37 -3.55 -12.46 19.97
CA GLU A 37 -4.18 -13.14 18.82
C GLU A 37 -4.75 -12.19 17.76
N PRO A 38 -5.48 -11.10 18.12
CA PRO A 38 -6.03 -10.20 17.11
C PRO A 38 -4.95 -9.54 16.25
N MET A 39 -3.81 -9.21 16.86
CA MET A 39 -2.70 -8.58 16.16
C MET A 39 -1.94 -9.60 15.29
N GLN A 40 -1.70 -10.81 15.81
CA GLN A 40 -1.09 -11.89 15.04
C GLN A 40 -1.94 -12.30 13.83
N LYS A 41 -3.27 -12.25 13.95
CA LYS A 41 -4.20 -12.47 12.84
C LYS A 41 -4.11 -11.39 11.76
N LEU A 42 -4.00 -10.12 12.16
CA LEU A 42 -3.78 -9.00 11.23
C LEU A 42 -2.43 -9.16 10.50
N LEU A 43 -1.35 -9.42 11.23
CA LEU A 43 -0.01 -9.61 10.65
C LEU A 43 -0.01 -10.78 9.66
N SER A 44 -0.62 -11.90 10.05
CA SER A 44 -0.77 -13.07 9.17
C SER A 44 -1.53 -12.73 7.89
N ARG A 45 -2.59 -11.91 7.99
CA ARG A 45 -3.35 -11.47 6.80
C ARG A 45 -2.50 -10.57 5.90
N LEU A 46 -1.80 -9.57 6.47
CA LEU A 46 -0.88 -8.70 5.71
C LEU A 46 0.16 -9.54 4.97
N TYR A 47 0.84 -10.45 5.67
CA TYR A 47 1.84 -11.34 5.06
C TYR A 47 1.27 -12.22 3.96
N HIS A 48 0.08 -12.79 4.17
CA HIS A 48 -0.57 -13.62 3.17
C HIS A 48 -0.83 -12.82 1.89
N VAL A 49 -1.47 -11.65 2.00
CA VAL A 49 -1.79 -10.80 0.84
C VAL A 49 -0.52 -10.33 0.13
N MET A 50 0.48 -9.84 0.87
CA MET A 50 1.75 -9.44 0.28
C MET A 50 2.39 -10.58 -0.55
N ARG A 51 2.38 -11.81 -0.04
CA ARG A 51 2.98 -12.97 -0.74
C ARG A 51 2.21 -13.42 -1.98
N THR A 52 0.91 -13.18 -2.05
CA THR A 52 0.06 -13.70 -3.14
C THR A 52 -0.32 -12.66 -4.19
N SER A 53 -0.15 -11.36 -3.91
CA SER A 53 -0.71 -10.30 -4.77
C SER A 53 0.30 -9.62 -5.70
N GLY A 54 1.61 -9.76 -5.45
CA GLY A 54 2.64 -9.03 -6.20
C GLY A 54 2.72 -7.52 -5.91
N ILE A 55 1.96 -7.03 -4.92
CA ILE A 55 1.89 -5.61 -4.54
C ILE A 55 3.11 -5.19 -3.73
N ALA A 56 3.44 -3.88 -3.80
CA ALA A 56 4.61 -3.31 -3.14
C ALA A 56 4.38 -2.98 -1.67
N GLY A 57 3.14 -2.64 -1.30
CA GLY A 57 2.75 -2.28 0.06
C GLY A 57 1.27 -2.58 0.32
N LEU A 58 0.96 -2.75 1.60
CA LEU A 58 -0.41 -2.93 2.08
C LEU A 58 -0.54 -2.48 3.53
N SER A 59 -1.50 -1.60 3.79
CA SER A 59 -1.82 -1.10 5.12
C SER A 59 -2.97 -1.85 5.79
N ALA A 60 -2.99 -1.91 7.13
CA ALA A 60 -4.09 -2.50 7.88
C ALA A 60 -5.46 -1.86 7.59
N PRO A 61 -5.59 -0.53 7.37
CA PRO A 61 -6.83 0.08 6.92
C PRO A 61 -7.40 -0.56 5.65
N GLN A 62 -6.55 -0.97 4.70
CA GLN A 62 -6.98 -1.64 3.48
C GLN A 62 -7.54 -3.05 3.72
N LEU A 63 -7.35 -3.61 4.91
CA LEU A 63 -7.97 -4.85 5.38
C LEU A 63 -9.13 -4.61 6.35
N GLY A 64 -9.63 -3.37 6.46
CA GLY A 64 -10.73 -3.00 7.35
C GLY A 64 -10.30 -2.72 8.80
N VAL A 65 -9.00 -2.71 9.12
CA VAL A 65 -8.50 -2.53 10.49
C VAL A 65 -7.81 -1.17 10.62
N SER A 66 -8.42 -0.24 11.36
CA SER A 66 -7.89 1.13 11.55
C SER A 66 -6.76 1.20 12.59
N LEU A 67 -5.68 0.45 12.35
CA LEU A 67 -4.46 0.43 13.16
C LEU A 67 -3.24 0.86 12.33
N ARG A 68 -2.26 1.50 12.98
CA ARG A 68 -1.05 2.03 12.34
C ARG A 68 -0.05 0.92 12.01
N VAL A 69 -0.39 0.10 11.02
CA VAL A 69 0.42 -1.03 10.57
C VAL A 69 0.41 -1.06 9.05
N PHE A 70 1.56 -1.26 8.44
CA PHE A 70 1.64 -1.66 7.03
C PHE A 70 2.74 -2.69 6.80
N ALA A 71 2.60 -3.45 5.72
CA ALA A 71 3.63 -4.33 5.21
C ALA A 71 4.18 -3.78 3.90
N ILE A 72 5.46 -4.06 3.63
CA ILE A 72 6.16 -3.62 2.41
C ILE A 72 7.09 -4.72 1.93
N GLN A 73 7.18 -4.89 0.62
CA GLN A 73 8.16 -5.74 -0.05
C GLN A 73 8.40 -5.23 -1.46
N PHE A 74 9.57 -5.52 -2.04
CA PHE A 74 9.81 -5.19 -3.44
C PHE A 74 10.86 -6.16 -4.02
N PRO A 75 10.62 -6.74 -5.20
CA PRO A 75 11.52 -7.73 -5.78
C PRO A 75 12.88 -7.12 -6.12
N SER A 76 13.90 -7.97 -6.22
CA SER A 76 15.20 -7.55 -6.72
C SER A 76 15.13 -7.28 -8.22
N LYS A 77 16.08 -6.49 -8.75
CA LYS A 77 16.18 -6.19 -10.19
C LYS A 77 16.10 -7.44 -11.08
N ARG A 78 16.71 -8.55 -10.66
CA ARG A 78 16.70 -9.82 -11.40
C ARG A 78 15.29 -10.40 -11.57
N ASN A 79 14.41 -10.15 -10.61
CA ASN A 79 13.05 -10.68 -10.55
C ASN A 79 12.00 -9.62 -10.91
N TYR A 80 12.42 -8.49 -11.49
CA TYR A 80 11.53 -7.41 -11.90
C TYR A 80 11.40 -7.38 -13.42
N GLU A 81 10.15 -7.26 -13.91
CA GLU A 81 9.81 -7.40 -15.33
C GLU A 81 10.46 -6.32 -16.22
N PHE A 82 10.72 -5.13 -15.68
CA PHE A 82 11.25 -3.99 -16.43
C PHE A 82 12.58 -3.45 -15.84
N PRO A 83 13.73 -4.10 -16.09
CA PRO A 83 15.01 -3.74 -15.46
C PRO A 83 15.50 -2.31 -15.72
N LEU A 84 15.19 -1.72 -16.89
CA LEU A 84 15.54 -0.33 -17.19
C LEU A 84 14.71 0.65 -16.36
N LEU A 85 13.42 0.34 -16.16
CA LEU A 85 12.54 1.13 -15.30
C LEU A 85 12.97 1.03 -13.84
N TYR A 86 13.44 -0.14 -13.41
CA TYR A 86 13.99 -0.37 -12.08
C TYR A 86 15.15 0.59 -11.76
N GLU A 87 16.09 0.77 -12.70
CA GLU A 87 17.20 1.73 -12.55
C GLU A 87 16.71 3.18 -12.59
N LYS A 88 15.87 3.52 -13.58
CA LYS A 88 15.35 4.88 -13.74
C LYS A 88 14.61 5.38 -12.50
N ARG A 89 13.80 4.53 -11.88
CA ARG A 89 13.04 4.83 -10.65
C ARG A 89 13.84 4.61 -9.37
N GLN A 90 15.13 4.25 -9.48
CA GLN A 90 16.02 3.99 -8.34
C GLN A 90 15.39 2.99 -7.35
N MET A 91 14.84 1.90 -7.88
CA MET A 91 14.25 0.83 -7.09
C MET A 91 15.34 0.01 -6.39
N GLU A 92 14.99 -0.61 -5.28
CA GLU A 92 15.86 -1.54 -4.57
C GLU A 92 15.07 -2.74 -4.04
N TYR A 93 15.79 -3.82 -3.73
CA TYR A 93 15.17 -4.99 -3.12
C TYR A 93 14.75 -4.65 -1.70
N ILE A 94 13.48 -4.88 -1.38
CA ILE A 94 12.93 -4.74 -0.03
C ILE A 94 12.44 -6.13 0.41
N PRO A 95 13.07 -6.77 1.42
CA PRO A 95 12.54 -8.00 1.97
C PRO A 95 11.16 -7.72 2.60
N LEU A 96 10.26 -8.71 2.53
CA LEU A 96 8.95 -8.61 3.14
C LEU A 96 9.09 -8.33 4.64
N GLN A 97 8.56 -7.18 5.05
CA GLN A 97 8.64 -6.71 6.43
C GLN A 97 7.39 -5.90 6.79
N VAL A 98 7.11 -5.80 8.09
CA VAL A 98 6.01 -5.00 8.63
C VAL A 98 6.53 -3.83 9.43
N TRP A 99 5.76 -2.76 9.48
CA TRP A 99 6.02 -1.58 10.29
C TRP A 99 4.81 -1.32 11.18
N ILE A 100 5.02 -1.35 12.49
CA ILE A 100 4.01 -1.07 13.50
C ILE A 100 4.31 0.29 14.12
N ASN A 101 3.27 1.12 14.29
CA ASN A 101 3.36 2.51 14.72
C ASN A 101 4.42 3.34 13.97
N PRO A 102 4.52 3.24 12.63
CA PRO A 102 5.55 3.97 11.92
C PRO A 102 5.36 5.48 12.03
N GLN A 103 6.50 6.17 12.07
CA GLN A 103 6.64 7.61 11.93
C GLN A 103 7.61 7.91 10.79
N MET A 104 7.33 8.97 10.03
CA MET A 104 8.10 9.34 8.87
C MET A 104 8.60 10.78 8.98
N LYS A 105 9.87 11.01 8.67
CA LYS A 105 10.47 12.33 8.54
C LYS A 105 11.03 12.50 7.13
N ILE A 106 10.76 13.63 6.48
CA ILE A 106 11.36 13.97 5.19
C ILE A 106 12.84 14.32 5.41
N LEU A 107 13.72 13.68 4.64
CA LEU A 107 15.17 13.95 4.67
C LEU A 107 15.63 14.78 3.47
N ASP A 108 14.94 14.66 2.33
CA ASP A 108 15.16 15.46 1.13
C ASP A 108 13.81 15.98 0.62
N TYR A 109 13.71 17.30 0.51
CA TYR A 109 12.49 17.99 0.09
C TYR A 109 12.32 18.06 -1.44
N THR A 110 13.29 17.57 -2.20
CA THR A 110 13.17 17.37 -3.64
C THR A 110 12.02 16.41 -3.93
N LYS A 111 11.17 16.76 -4.89
CA LYS A 111 10.05 15.92 -5.32
C LYS A 111 10.27 15.38 -6.72
N VAL A 112 9.88 14.13 -6.94
CA VAL A 112 9.80 13.49 -8.25
C VAL A 112 8.35 13.11 -8.51
N THR A 113 7.84 13.51 -9.67
CA THR A 113 6.52 13.10 -10.17
C THR A 113 6.66 11.79 -10.93
N ASP A 114 5.82 10.83 -10.61
CA ASP A 114 5.73 9.54 -11.29
C ASP A 114 4.34 8.95 -11.00
N GLU A 115 3.98 7.91 -11.75
CA GLU A 115 2.71 7.21 -11.65
C GLU A 115 2.61 6.37 -10.36
N GLU A 116 1.46 6.43 -9.67
CA GLU A 116 1.04 5.44 -8.67
C GLU A 116 -0.34 4.87 -8.99
N SER A 117 -0.60 3.68 -8.46
CA SER A 117 -1.91 3.04 -8.37
C SER A 117 -2.10 2.49 -6.96
N CYS A 118 -3.32 2.07 -6.63
CA CYS A 118 -3.63 1.52 -5.31
C CYS A 118 -4.65 0.38 -5.44
N GLU A 119 -4.45 -0.72 -4.72
CA GLU A 119 -5.39 -1.84 -4.69
C GLU A 119 -6.76 -1.51 -4.08
N SER A 120 -6.85 -0.39 -3.34
CA SER A 120 -8.14 0.15 -2.89
C SER A 120 -8.84 1.02 -3.94
N MET A 121 -8.26 1.20 -5.13
CA MET A 121 -8.87 1.83 -6.30
C MET A 121 -8.40 1.11 -7.56
N VAL A 122 -8.83 -0.14 -7.71
CA VAL A 122 -8.39 -1.03 -8.79
C VAL A 122 -8.71 -0.45 -10.16
N GLY A 123 -7.75 -0.54 -11.08
CA GLY A 123 -7.93 -0.19 -12.49
C GLY A 123 -7.63 1.27 -12.83
N TYR A 124 -7.14 2.06 -11.88
CA TYR A 124 -6.76 3.45 -12.09
C TYR A 124 -5.35 3.74 -11.61
N SER A 125 -4.68 4.63 -12.33
CA SER A 125 -3.40 5.22 -11.96
C SER A 125 -3.44 6.73 -12.16
N ALA A 126 -2.53 7.45 -11.50
CA ALA A 126 -2.29 8.87 -11.78
C ALA A 126 -0.88 9.26 -11.37
N GLU A 127 -0.36 10.34 -11.95
CA GLU A 127 0.92 10.91 -11.54
C GLU A 127 0.76 11.78 -10.29
N LEU A 128 1.70 11.63 -9.36
CA LEU A 128 1.80 12.50 -8.18
C LEU A 128 3.25 12.68 -7.70
N PRO A 129 3.54 13.84 -7.10
CA PRO A 129 4.88 14.13 -6.62
C PRO A 129 5.14 13.52 -5.24
N ARG A 130 6.30 12.88 -5.07
CA ARG A 130 6.77 12.31 -3.79
C ARG A 130 8.16 12.80 -3.45
N TYR A 131 8.45 12.93 -2.16
CA TYR A 131 9.79 13.25 -1.67
C TYR A 131 10.78 12.14 -1.99
N THR A 132 12.01 12.49 -2.38
CA THR A 132 13.03 11.53 -2.84
C THR A 132 13.67 10.73 -1.70
N LYS A 133 13.66 11.23 -0.46
CA LYS A 133 14.26 10.57 0.70
C LYS A 133 13.49 10.81 1.98
N VAL A 134 13.21 9.73 2.72
CA VAL A 134 12.51 9.77 4.01
C VAL A 134 13.20 8.87 5.04
N LEU A 135 13.14 9.24 6.31
CA LEU A 135 13.48 8.39 7.44
C LEU A 135 12.19 7.81 8.01
N LEU A 136 12.10 6.49 8.02
CA LEU A 136 11.03 5.74 8.65
C LEU A 136 11.55 5.15 9.96
N THR A 137 10.81 5.36 11.05
CA THR A 137 11.04 4.74 12.36
C THR A 137 9.77 4.04 12.81
N GLY A 138 9.90 2.99 13.61
CA GLY A 138 8.75 2.25 14.13
C GLY A 138 9.18 0.93 14.76
N LEU A 139 8.22 0.03 14.92
CA LEU A 139 8.45 -1.31 15.48
C LEU A 139 8.34 -2.38 14.39
N ASP A 140 9.06 -3.48 14.58
CA ASP A 140 8.86 -4.71 13.80
C ASP A 140 7.78 -5.62 14.40
N HIS A 141 7.57 -6.78 13.78
CA HIS A 141 6.59 -7.79 14.22
C HIS A 141 6.82 -8.37 15.63
N GLU A 142 8.00 -8.19 16.23
CA GLU A 142 8.31 -8.58 17.60
C GLU A 142 8.22 -7.40 18.58
N GLY A 143 7.88 -6.20 18.09
CA GLY A 143 7.85 -4.99 18.90
C GLY A 143 9.21 -4.34 19.11
N LYS A 144 10.25 -4.75 18.37
CA LYS A 144 11.59 -4.14 18.45
C LYS A 144 11.65 -2.90 17.58
N GLU A 145 12.31 -1.86 18.10
CA GLU A 145 12.54 -0.63 17.34
C GLU A 145 13.42 -0.89 16.12
N LYS A 146 13.02 -0.28 14.99
CA LYS A 146 13.83 -0.24 13.78
C LYS A 146 13.70 1.10 13.07
N LYS A 147 14.70 1.39 12.25
CA LYS A 147 14.80 2.59 11.43
C LYS A 147 15.28 2.26 10.03
N TRP A 148 14.83 3.03 9.05
CA TRP A 148 15.22 2.87 7.66
C TRP A 148 15.20 4.21 6.92
N GLU A 149 16.32 4.56 6.30
CA GLU A 149 16.37 5.66 5.33
C GLU A 149 15.98 5.13 3.95
N ALA A 150 14.72 5.33 3.57
CA ALA A 150 14.22 4.96 2.25
C ALA A 150 14.51 6.08 1.25
N LYS A 151 14.89 5.71 0.03
CA LYS A 151 15.16 6.63 -1.09
C LYS A 151 14.49 6.15 -2.37
N GLY A 152 14.35 7.03 -3.36
CA GLY A 152 13.83 6.67 -4.68
C GLY A 152 12.44 6.01 -4.58
N TRP A 153 12.26 4.87 -5.24
CA TRP A 153 10.98 4.15 -5.23
C TRP A 153 10.57 3.64 -3.84
N SER A 154 11.53 3.25 -2.99
CA SER A 154 11.24 2.86 -1.60
C SER A 154 10.61 4.00 -0.82
N ALA A 155 11.12 5.23 -0.99
CA ALA A 155 10.57 6.41 -0.34
C ALA A 155 9.14 6.69 -0.81
N ARG A 156 8.85 6.47 -2.10
CA ARG A 156 7.50 6.59 -2.68
C ARG A 156 6.53 5.60 -2.04
N ILE A 157 6.89 4.31 -1.98
CA ILE A 157 6.05 3.28 -1.36
C ILE A 157 5.79 3.62 0.12
N VAL A 158 6.83 4.00 0.87
CA VAL A 158 6.67 4.40 2.28
C VAL A 158 5.71 5.57 2.44
N GLN A 159 5.82 6.61 1.61
CA GLN A 159 4.89 7.75 1.67
C GLN A 159 3.45 7.35 1.36
N HIS A 160 3.25 6.45 0.39
CA HIS A 160 1.93 5.90 0.05
C HIS A 160 1.31 5.14 1.23
N GLU A 161 2.05 4.21 1.84
CA GLU A 161 1.54 3.45 2.98
C GLU A 161 1.31 4.34 4.21
N MET A 162 2.15 5.35 4.42
CA MET A 162 1.96 6.34 5.48
C MET A 162 0.69 7.19 5.27
N ASP A 163 0.36 7.55 4.03
CA ASP A 163 -0.88 8.27 3.72
C ASP A 163 -2.11 7.45 4.09
N HIS A 164 -2.13 6.14 3.83
CA HIS A 164 -3.21 5.26 4.29
C HIS A 164 -3.41 5.29 5.80
N LEU A 165 -2.33 5.38 6.58
CA LEU A 165 -2.42 5.49 8.04
C LEU A 165 -2.96 6.84 8.51
N GLU A 166 -2.91 7.86 7.66
CA GLU A 166 -3.49 9.19 7.90
C GLU A 166 -4.90 9.34 7.30
N GLY A 167 -5.45 8.31 6.67
CA GLY A 167 -6.75 8.38 5.99
C GLY A 167 -6.72 9.18 4.68
N LYS A 168 -5.53 9.31 4.09
CA LYS A 168 -5.29 9.97 2.81
C LYS A 168 -5.12 8.95 1.69
N PHE A 169 -5.40 9.38 0.48
CA PHE A 169 -5.33 8.56 -0.73
C PHE A 169 -4.53 9.28 -1.80
N TYR A 170 -3.93 8.54 -2.75
CA TYR A 170 -3.15 9.17 -3.82
C TYR A 170 -4.00 10.16 -4.65
N THR A 171 -5.31 9.94 -4.74
CA THR A 171 -6.26 10.84 -5.42
C THR A 171 -6.42 12.20 -4.76
N ASP A 172 -6.02 12.35 -3.49
CA ASP A 172 -6.00 13.64 -2.81
C ASP A 172 -4.79 14.50 -3.22
N LEU A 173 -3.78 13.90 -3.87
CA LEU A 173 -2.49 14.50 -4.19
C LEU A 173 -2.16 14.48 -5.70
N MET A 174 -2.85 13.66 -6.49
CA MET A 174 -2.55 13.44 -7.90
C MET A 174 -2.78 14.68 -8.77
N ASN A 175 -2.10 14.71 -9.92
CA ASN A 175 -2.49 15.57 -11.02
C ASN A 175 -3.77 14.99 -11.67
N PRO A 176 -4.93 15.66 -11.59
CA PRO A 176 -6.19 15.13 -12.12
C PRO A 176 -6.15 14.87 -13.63
N GLU A 177 -5.35 15.63 -14.39
CA GLU A 177 -5.21 15.46 -15.84
C GLU A 177 -4.53 14.13 -16.22
N THR A 178 -3.83 13.51 -15.28
CA THR A 178 -3.12 12.24 -15.48
C THR A 178 -3.88 11.02 -14.98
N LEU A 179 -5.07 11.22 -14.39
CA LEU A 179 -5.90 10.11 -13.94
C LEU A 179 -6.30 9.24 -15.13
N CYS A 180 -5.85 7.99 -15.11
CA CYS A 180 -5.95 7.08 -16.23
C CYS A 180 -6.66 5.78 -15.79
N CYS A 181 -7.63 5.34 -16.58
CA CYS A 181 -8.09 3.95 -16.51
C CYS A 181 -7.03 3.07 -17.18
N VAL A 182 -6.35 2.20 -16.43
CA VAL A 182 -5.21 1.41 -16.95
C VAL A 182 -5.61 0.42 -18.05
N HIS A 183 -6.91 0.20 -18.25
CA HIS A 183 -7.46 -0.70 -19.27
C HIS A 183 -8.23 0.06 -20.38
N TRP A 184 -8.05 1.38 -20.53
CA TRP A 184 -8.84 2.18 -21.48
C TRP A 184 -8.73 1.66 -22.93
N ASP A 185 -7.58 1.14 -23.32
CA ASP A 185 -7.35 0.61 -24.66
C ASP A 185 -8.14 -0.69 -24.88
N ALA A 186 -8.17 -1.57 -23.88
CA ALA A 186 -8.96 -2.78 -23.86
C ALA A 186 -10.46 -2.46 -23.85
N VAL A 187 -10.91 -1.47 -23.08
CA VAL A 187 -12.29 -0.97 -23.10
C VAL A 187 -12.71 -0.61 -24.51
N ASN A 188 -11.89 0.18 -25.21
CA ASN A 188 -12.19 0.62 -26.57
C ASN A 188 -12.18 -0.54 -27.57
N LYS A 189 -11.18 -1.43 -27.51
CA LYS A 189 -11.08 -2.61 -28.38
C LYS A 189 -12.24 -3.59 -28.19
N MET A 190 -12.77 -3.67 -26.96
CA MET A 190 -13.85 -4.59 -26.60
C MET A 190 -15.24 -3.91 -26.65
N GLU A 191 -15.33 -2.68 -27.15
CA GLU A 191 -16.58 -1.91 -27.23
C GLU A 191 -17.30 -1.82 -25.86
N GLY A 192 -16.52 -1.60 -24.80
CA GLY A 192 -17.03 -1.53 -23.43
C GLY A 192 -17.29 -2.88 -22.74
N ARG A 193 -17.07 -4.01 -23.43
CA ARG A 193 -17.34 -5.36 -22.88
C ARG A 193 -16.13 -5.92 -22.13
N ILE A 194 -15.77 -5.29 -21.02
CA ILE A 194 -14.72 -5.78 -20.11
C ILE A 194 -15.30 -6.25 -18.78
N PHE A 195 -14.67 -7.25 -18.17
CA PHE A 195 -14.98 -7.71 -16.81
C PHE A 195 -13.78 -7.46 -15.91
N THR A 196 -13.97 -6.67 -14.86
CA THR A 196 -12.95 -6.43 -13.82
C THR A 196 -13.39 -7.10 -12.53
N THR A 197 -12.50 -7.86 -11.90
CA THR A 197 -12.74 -8.47 -10.59
C THR A 197 -12.03 -7.66 -9.50
N TYR A 198 -12.72 -7.45 -8.37
CA TYR A 198 -12.15 -6.86 -7.15
C TYR A 198 -11.53 -7.91 -6.22
N MET A 199 -11.51 -9.17 -6.65
CA MET A 199 -10.84 -10.24 -5.95
C MET A 199 -9.36 -10.18 -6.31
N ILE A 200 -8.49 -10.05 -5.31
CA ILE A 200 -7.10 -10.46 -5.42
C ILE A 200 -7.16 -11.93 -5.86
N ASN A 201 -6.62 -12.23 -7.04
CA ASN A 201 -6.82 -13.53 -7.68
C ASN A 201 -6.42 -14.71 -6.78
N LYS A 202 -7.18 -15.80 -6.95
CA LYS A 202 -7.12 -17.12 -6.29
C LYS A 202 -5.73 -17.76 -6.30
#